data_AF-A0A7M2YB23-F1
#
_entry.id   AF-A0A7M2YB23-F1
#
_cell.length_a   1.000
_cell.length_b   1.000
_cell.length_c   1.000
_cell.angle_alpha   90.00
_cell.angle_beta   90.00
_cell.angle_gamma   90.00
#
_symmetry.space_group_name_H-M   'P 1'
#
loop_
_entity.id
_entity.type
_entity.pdbx_description
1 polymer ?
#
loop_
_entity_poly.entity_id
_entity_poly.type
_entity_poly.pdbx_seq_one_letter_code
_entity_poly.pdbx_strand_id
1 'polypeptide(L)' 'MIPEIMGILLPEVLTVSSGEICPCSGEWEIIGTPSTTAVFSKGKIMPEYYGKKVVWVLVRKG' A
#
# COMPACT_ATOMS: atom_id res chain seq x y z
N MET A 1 -9.91 -19.89 -28.87
CA MET A 1 -9.60 -20.46 -27.54
C MET A 1 -8.11 -20.35 -27.28
N ILE A 2 -7.65 -19.12 -27.07
CA ILE A 2 -6.34 -18.79 -26.51
C ILE A 2 -6.68 -17.56 -25.69
N PRO A 3 -6.62 -17.58 -24.34
CA PRO A 3 -6.99 -16.42 -23.55
C PRO A 3 -5.95 -15.35 -23.84
N GLU A 4 -6.42 -14.34 -24.57
CA GLU A 4 -5.69 -13.15 -24.92
C GLU A 4 -5.08 -12.52 -23.65
N ILE A 5 -3.94 -11.86 -23.84
CA ILE A 5 -3.44 -10.75 -23.01
C ILE A 5 -3.06 -11.06 -21.55
N MET A 6 -2.03 -11.89 -21.41
CA MET A 6 -1.04 -11.75 -20.34
C MET A 6 -0.24 -10.44 -20.55
N GLY A 7 -0.89 -9.30 -20.36
CA GLY A 7 -0.40 -7.99 -20.84
C GLY A 7 -0.95 -6.78 -20.09
N ILE A 8 -1.34 -6.93 -18.82
CA ILE A 8 -1.49 -5.79 -17.91
C ILE A 8 -0.56 -6.10 -16.74
N LEU A 9 0.71 -5.70 -16.87
CA LEU A 9 1.63 -5.59 -15.75
C LEU A 9 1.02 -4.56 -14.78
N LEU A 10 0.10 -5.01 -13.91
CA LEU A 10 -0.19 -4.25 -12.70
C LEU A 10 1.17 -4.13 -12.01
N PRO A 11 1.73 -2.91 -11.85
CA PRO A 11 2.96 -2.77 -11.08
C PRO A 11 2.74 -3.49 -9.75
N GLU A 12 3.71 -4.26 -9.27
CA GLU A 12 3.59 -5.04 -8.05
C GLU A 12 2.99 -4.16 -6.94
N VAL A 13 1.70 -4.38 -6.66
CA VAL A 13 0.95 -3.54 -5.73
C VAL A 13 1.45 -3.92 -4.35
N LEU A 14 2.31 -3.09 -3.78
CA LEU A 14 2.89 -3.34 -2.47
C LEU A 14 1.89 -2.90 -1.40
N THR A 15 1.39 -3.85 -0.62
CA THR A 15 0.47 -3.60 0.48
C THR A 15 1.04 -4.07 1.81
N VAL A 16 0.58 -3.45 2.90
CA VAL A 16 1.02 -3.78 4.26
C VAL A 16 -0.05 -3.34 5.27
N SER A 17 -0.24 -4.13 6.33
CA SER A 17 -1.24 -3.84 7.36
C SER A 17 -0.69 -2.92 8.44
N SER A 18 -1.57 -2.19 9.13
CA SER A 18 -1.21 -1.49 10.36
C SER A 18 -0.55 -2.44 11.37
N GLY A 19 0.51 -1.96 12.03
CA GLY A 19 1.32 -2.73 12.98
C GLY A 19 2.49 -3.49 12.33
N GLU A 20 2.51 -3.65 11.01
CA GLU A 20 3.62 -4.26 10.31
C GLU A 20 4.70 -3.24 9.95
N ILE A 21 5.92 -3.71 9.67
CA ILE A 21 7.04 -2.86 9.28
C ILE A 21 6.86 -2.41 7.83
N CYS A 22 6.99 -1.10 7.60
CA CYS A 22 6.99 -0.48 6.30
C CYS A 22 8.13 -1.04 5.43
N PRO A 23 7.82 -1.75 4.33
CA PRO A 23 8.83 -2.43 3.51
C PRO A 23 9.58 -1.46 2.58
N CYS A 24 8.99 -0.31 2.25
CA CYS A 24 9.51 0.65 1.28
C CYS A 24 9.16 2.09 1.66
N SER A 25 10.13 3.00 1.57
CA SER A 25 9.86 4.43 1.74
C SER A 25 9.01 4.94 0.59
N GLY A 26 8.05 5.80 0.88
CA GLY A 26 7.21 6.40 -0.14
C GLY A 26 5.90 6.94 0.39
N GLU A 27 5.05 7.34 -0.54
CA GLU A 27 3.67 7.72 -0.29
C GLU A 27 2.78 6.47 -0.34
N TRP A 28 1.95 6.32 0.67
CA TRP A 28 1.05 5.20 0.88
C TRP A 28 -0.38 5.70 1.07
N GLU A 29 -1.34 4.93 0.60
CA GLU A 29 -2.77 5.22 0.69
C GLU A 29 -3.50 4.11 1.45
N ILE A 30 -4.54 4.44 2.21
CA ILE A 30 -5.43 3.42 2.80
C ILE A 30 -6.29 2.79 1.70
N ILE A 31 -6.28 1.46 1.64
CA ILE A 31 -7.23 0.71 0.81
C ILE A 31 -8.60 0.75 1.49
N GLY A 32 -9.56 1.46 0.87
CA GLY A 32 -10.96 1.49 1.30
C GLY A 32 -11.54 2.90 1.41
N THR A 33 -12.62 3.04 2.17
CA THR A 33 -13.27 4.34 2.43
C THR A 33 -13.52 4.49 3.93
N PRO A 34 -13.18 5.63 4.55
CA PRO A 34 -12.47 6.78 3.96
C PRO A 34 -11.02 6.44 3.58
N SER A 35 -10.51 7.05 2.50
CA SER A 35 -9.10 6.95 2.08
C SER A 35 -8.29 8.13 2.64
N THR A 36 -7.03 7.89 2.95
CA THR A 36 -6.04 8.92 3.29
C THR A 36 -4.70 8.53 2.70
N THR A 37 -3.89 9.53 2.33
CA THR A 37 -2.49 9.32 1.95
C THR A 37 -1.54 9.81 3.05
N ALA A 38 -0.38 9.18 3.16
CA ALA A 38 0.70 9.56 4.07
C ALA A 38 2.06 9.09 3.56
N VAL A 39 3.14 9.80 3.90
CA VAL A 39 4.50 9.43 3.55
C VAL A 39 5.14 8.67 4.70
N PHE A 40 5.68 7.48 4.42
CA PHE A 40 6.34 6.63 5.40
C PHE A 40 7.76 6.30 4.98
N SER A 41 8.64 6.14 5.98
CA SER A 41 9.99 5.64 5.78
C SER A 41 10.04 4.13 6.00
N LYS A 42 10.82 3.43 5.17
CA LYS A 42 11.14 2.01 5.35
C LYS A 42 11.62 1.73 6.77
N GLY A 43 11.18 0.62 7.35
CA GLY A 43 11.57 0.18 8.69
C GLY A 43 10.73 0.77 9.83
N LYS A 44 9.82 1.72 9.55
CA LYS A 44 8.86 2.23 10.54
C LYS A 44 7.62 1.33 10.62
N ILE A 45 6.96 1.29 11.77
CA ILE A 45 5.69 0.58 11.94
C ILE A 45 4.59 1.36 11.22
N MET A 46 3.79 0.67 10.41
CA MET A 46 2.65 1.25 9.71
C MET A 46 1.54 1.61 10.70
N PRO A 47 1.03 2.85 10.71
CA PRO A 47 0.08 3.28 11.72
C PRO A 47 -1.33 2.74 11.46
N GLU A 48 -2.13 2.75 12.52
CA GLU A 48 -3.58 2.68 12.44
C GLU A 48 -4.16 4.03 12.01
N TYR A 49 -5.38 4.03 11.47
CA TYR A 49 -6.11 5.24 11.13
C TYR A 49 -7.30 5.39 12.07
N TYR A 50 -7.31 6.46 12.89
CA TYR A 50 -8.28 6.65 13.97
C TYR A 50 -8.45 5.43 14.89
N GLY A 51 -7.33 4.78 15.25
CA GLY A 51 -7.33 3.59 16.11
C GLY A 51 -7.92 2.32 15.46
N LYS A 52 -8.09 2.32 14.14
CA LYS A 52 -8.53 1.16 13.36
C LYS A 52 -7.38 0.61 12.54
N LYS A 53 -7.25 -0.72 12.51
CA LYS A 53 -6.38 -1.42 11.58
C LYS A 53 -6.84 -1.19 10.16
N VAL A 54 -5.90 -0.78 9.31
CA VAL A 54 -6.11 -0.54 7.89
C VAL A 54 -5.03 -1.24 7.09
N VAL A 55 -5.26 -1.34 5.78
CA VAL A 55 -4.25 -1.82 4.84
C VAL A 55 -3.77 -0.62 4.04
N TRP A 56 -2.46 -0.45 4.00
CA TRP A 56 -1.79 0.59 3.21
C TRP A 56 -1.34 0.01 1.88
N VAL A 57 -1.49 0.78 0.80
CA VAL A 57 -0.95 0.49 -0.53
C VAL A 57 0.05 1.56 -0.94
N LEU A 58 1.21 1.15 -1.45
CA LEU A 58 2.22 2.08 -1.94
C LEU A 58 1.75 2.71 -3.26
N VAL A 59 1.57 4.03 -3.26
CA VAL A 59 1.18 4.78 -4.47
C VAL A 59 2.39 5.38 -5.19
N ARG A 60 3.43 5.75 -4.44
CA ARG A 60 4.67 6.31 -5.01
C ARG A 60 5.89 5.97 -4.17
N LYS A 61 6.90 5.35 -4.80
CA LYS A 61 8.22 5.15 -4.17
C LYS A 61 8.92 6.50 -3.94
N GLY A 62 9.51 6.67 -2.77
CA GLY A 62 10.30 7.84 -2.38
C GLY A 62 11.79 7.59 -2.33
#